data_AF-A0A6B8TG81-F1
#
_entry.id   AF-A0A6B8TG81-F1
#
_cell.length_a   1.000
_cell.length_b   1.000
_cell.length_c   1.000
_cell.angle_alpha   90.00
_cell.angle_beta   90.00
_cell.angle_gamma   90.00
#
_symmetry.space_group_name_H-M   'P 1'
#
loop_
_entity.id
_entity.type
_entity.pdbx_description
1 polymer ?
#
loop_
_entity_poly.entity_id
_entity_poly.type
_entity_poly.pdbx_seq_one_letter_code
_entity_poly.pdbx_strand_id
1 'polypeptide(L)'
;MKTKHILSYISVLLITIACQKGEGETVETANILRPQADIPYAFSRNGQSSVDEHTVSLLREPLEVIERRLLAGSISDLTYTEILRYYTEGTSYVKPADEIASSPLAATDQVREDIRNIFLTAKSIPLREAQQGISGDAGRRIGEAERVYVDEKGIAPAQLFIRAIDGALYLDKILLYHLDERFFSDAALRREHQNVVLPAGENYTQLEHHWDLAYGYFLHLQSLTQSDGVAALVGAQRKINNAFVQGRIELGRYRYEALYEQLRIIRKELSRVIAIRTIHTLTGVNTLANYTESPKQAFKYLSQGYGFIYALQFTRKPDGSLYFTYNEVKALQNQLIAGSGLWNRSRLLAPAEIVGSLKNIAQQIAERYEL
;
A
#
# COMPACT_ATOMS: atom_id res chain seq x y z
N MET A 1 67.01 -55.00 20.56
CA MET A 1 67.14 -55.46 21.97
C MET A 1 66.12 -54.71 22.80
N LYS A 2 65.29 -55.45 23.55
CA LYS A 2 64.18 -54.94 24.36
C LYS A 2 64.70 -54.09 25.54
N THR A 3 64.09 -52.95 25.80
CA THR A 3 64.18 -52.30 27.12
C THR A 3 62.88 -51.57 27.45
N LYS A 4 62.45 -51.82 28.69
CA LYS A 4 61.17 -51.47 29.34
C LYS A 4 61.11 -50.00 29.74
N HIS A 5 59.89 -49.47 29.88
CA HIS A 5 59.58 -48.58 30.99
C HIS A 5 58.26 -49.01 31.66
N ILE A 6 58.39 -49.34 32.95
CA ILE A 6 57.35 -49.45 33.97
C ILE A 6 57.59 -48.25 34.89
N LEU A 7 56.55 -47.55 35.31
CA LEU A 7 56.41 -46.82 36.59
C LEU A 7 55.06 -46.07 36.57
N SER A 8 54.42 -45.66 37.67
CA SER A 8 53.92 -46.32 38.89
C SER A 8 53.11 -45.25 39.65
N TYR A 9 51.99 -45.67 40.27
CA TYR A 9 51.29 -45.08 41.44
C TYR A 9 50.63 -43.68 41.39
N ILE A 10 49.36 -43.64 41.85
CA ILE A 10 48.78 -42.86 42.99
C ILE A 10 47.25 -42.83 42.80
N SER A 11 46.47 -43.71 43.45
CA SER A 11 45.73 -43.46 44.72
C SER A 11 45.08 -42.07 44.79
N VAL A 12 43.75 -41.97 44.89
CA VAL A 12 43.04 -41.16 45.90
C VAL A 12 41.54 -41.43 45.77
N LEU A 13 41.00 -41.89 46.88
CA LEU A 13 39.58 -41.96 47.23
C LEU A 13 39.20 -40.59 47.84
N LEU A 14 37.90 -40.25 47.77
CA LEU A 14 37.13 -39.36 48.68
C LEU A 14 36.91 -37.86 48.37
N ILE A 15 35.60 -37.55 48.45
CA ILE A 15 34.91 -36.39 49.05
C ILE A 15 34.49 -35.23 48.14
N THR A 16 33.16 -35.07 48.17
CA THR A 16 32.26 -33.98 47.80
C THR A 16 32.71 -32.58 48.19
N ILE A 17 32.44 -31.59 47.33
CA ILE A 17 32.07 -30.23 47.76
C ILE A 17 30.90 -29.73 46.90
N ALA A 18 29.86 -29.29 47.58
CA ALA A 18 28.66 -28.66 47.06
C ALA A 18 28.89 -27.18 46.70
N CYS A 19 28.13 -26.70 45.71
CA CYS A 19 27.66 -25.32 45.51
C CYS A 19 26.79 -25.35 44.24
N GLN A 20 25.64 -24.72 44.09
CA GLN A 20 24.76 -23.94 44.94
C GLN A 20 23.43 -23.89 44.16
N LYS A 21 22.29 -23.90 44.85
CA LYS A 21 20.96 -23.75 44.23
C LYS A 21 20.90 -22.42 43.46
N GLY A 22 20.78 -22.49 42.14
CA GLY A 22 20.14 -21.46 41.33
C GLY A 22 18.66 -21.81 41.25
N GLU A 23 17.85 -21.19 42.10
CA GLU A 23 16.39 -21.19 41.94
C GLU A 23 16.03 -20.32 40.75
N GLY A 24 15.15 -20.83 39.86
CA GLY A 24 14.39 -19.97 38.96
C GLY A 24 14.81 -19.87 37.50
N GLU A 25 15.61 -20.78 36.94
CA GLU A 25 15.71 -20.87 35.48
C GLU A 25 14.57 -21.71 34.92
N THR A 26 13.38 -21.11 34.85
CA THR A 26 12.43 -21.51 33.81
C THR A 26 13.12 -21.21 32.48
N VAL A 27 13.59 -22.24 31.79
CA VAL A 27 13.84 -22.14 30.36
C VAL A 27 12.47 -21.87 29.72
N GLU A 28 12.13 -20.59 29.55
CA GLU A 28 11.14 -20.22 28.57
C GLU A 28 11.69 -20.76 27.25
N THR A 29 11.14 -21.89 26.82
CA THR A 29 11.20 -22.27 25.43
C THR A 29 10.43 -21.17 24.71
N ALA A 30 11.14 -20.11 24.33
CA ALA A 30 10.70 -19.23 23.28
C ALA A 30 10.38 -20.18 22.13
N ASN A 31 9.08 -20.39 21.88
CA ASN A 31 8.61 -20.88 20.61
C ASN A 31 9.04 -19.81 19.61
N ILE A 32 10.31 -19.86 19.20
CA ILE A 32 10.77 -19.22 17.99
C ILE A 32 9.98 -19.96 16.92
N LEU A 33 8.83 -19.41 16.57
CA LEU A 33 8.14 -19.75 15.34
C LEU A 33 9.22 -19.61 14.28
N ARG A 34 9.75 -20.74 13.76
CA ARG A 34 10.64 -20.68 12.61
C ARG A 34 9.89 -19.84 11.58
N PRO A 35 10.48 -18.76 11.04
CA PRO A 35 9.84 -18.04 9.97
C PRO A 35 9.46 -19.06 8.89
N GLN A 36 8.17 -19.26 8.68
CA GLN A 36 7.70 -20.06 7.57
C GLN A 36 8.32 -19.45 6.32
N ALA A 37 9.04 -20.25 5.54
CA ALA A 37 9.72 -19.77 4.35
C ALA A 37 8.72 -19.07 3.42
N ASP A 38 9.11 -17.93 2.86
CA ASP A 38 8.29 -17.25 1.86
C ASP A 38 8.11 -18.20 0.68
N ILE A 39 6.85 -18.53 0.36
CA ILE A 39 6.54 -19.42 -0.76
C ILE A 39 6.56 -18.55 -2.02
N PRO A 40 7.40 -18.84 -3.03
CA PRO A 40 7.43 -18.05 -4.25
C PRO A 40 6.09 -18.14 -4.98
N TYR A 41 5.63 -17.01 -5.51
CA TYR A 41 4.47 -16.97 -6.40
C TYR A 41 4.87 -17.48 -7.79
N ALA A 42 4.91 -18.80 -7.95
CA ALA A 42 5.33 -19.45 -9.19
C ALA A 42 4.34 -20.56 -9.56
N PHE A 43 3.64 -20.38 -10.67
CA PHE A 43 2.64 -21.31 -11.17
C PHE A 43 2.90 -21.61 -12.64
N SER A 44 2.77 -22.89 -13.00
CA SER A 44 3.04 -23.36 -14.35
C SER A 44 2.01 -24.37 -14.81
N ARG A 45 1.81 -24.40 -16.13
CA ARG A 45 1.02 -25.39 -16.86
C ARG A 45 1.87 -25.88 -18.01
N ASN A 46 2.00 -27.20 -18.14
CA ASN A 46 2.81 -27.86 -19.17
C ASN A 46 4.28 -27.38 -19.22
N GLY A 47 4.88 -27.09 -18.06
CA GLY A 47 6.27 -26.64 -17.95
C GLY A 47 6.53 -25.18 -18.33
N GLN A 48 5.48 -24.42 -18.66
CA GLN A 48 5.54 -22.97 -18.93
C GLN A 48 4.78 -22.20 -17.86
N SER A 49 5.15 -20.94 -17.60
CA SER A 49 4.42 -20.07 -16.66
C SER A 49 2.94 -19.99 -17.04
N SER A 50 2.06 -20.06 -16.06
CA SER A 50 0.65 -19.71 -16.21
C SER A 50 0.31 -18.34 -15.61
N VAL A 51 1.30 -17.64 -15.04
CA VAL A 51 1.12 -16.30 -14.48
C VAL A 51 1.39 -15.29 -15.58
N ASP A 52 0.44 -14.38 -15.80
CA ASP A 52 0.55 -13.26 -16.73
C ASP A 52 0.13 -11.95 -16.04
N GLU A 53 1.07 -11.01 -15.99
CA GLU A 53 0.90 -9.66 -15.43
C GLU A 53 1.29 -8.59 -16.46
N HIS A 54 1.38 -8.95 -17.75
CA HIS A 54 1.90 -8.06 -18.79
C HIS A 54 1.13 -6.73 -18.86
N THR A 55 -0.20 -6.78 -18.79
CA THR A 55 -1.06 -5.59 -18.81
C THR A 55 -0.78 -4.63 -17.65
N VAL A 56 -0.42 -5.15 -16.47
CA VAL A 56 -0.01 -4.34 -15.31
C VAL A 56 1.29 -3.59 -15.62
N SER A 57 2.26 -4.27 -16.23
CA SER A 57 3.57 -3.69 -16.54
C SER A 57 3.48 -2.50 -17.53
N LEU A 58 2.51 -2.52 -18.44
CA LEU A 58 2.30 -1.49 -19.45
C LEU A 58 1.84 -0.14 -18.87
N LEU A 59 1.30 -0.12 -17.65
CA LEU A 59 0.87 1.11 -16.98
C LEU A 59 2.00 1.84 -16.26
N ARG A 60 3.13 1.16 -16.01
CA ARG A 60 4.23 1.70 -15.20
C ARG A 60 4.85 2.95 -15.82
N GLU A 61 5.34 2.83 -17.05
CA GLU A 61 6.04 3.91 -17.74
C GLU A 61 5.20 5.21 -17.85
N PRO A 62 3.95 5.19 -18.36
CA PRO A 62 3.18 6.42 -18.48
C PRO A 62 2.90 7.08 -17.12
N LEU A 63 2.63 6.30 -16.07
CA LEU A 63 2.39 6.84 -14.72
C LEU A 63 3.65 7.44 -14.09
N GLU A 64 4.79 6.78 -14.25
CA GLU A 64 6.08 7.31 -13.76
C GLU A 64 6.48 8.61 -14.48
N VAL A 65 6.19 8.72 -15.79
CA VAL A 65 6.43 9.98 -16.52
C VAL A 65 5.56 11.10 -15.94
N ILE A 66 4.26 10.85 -15.74
CA ILE A 66 3.34 11.83 -15.14
C ILE A 66 3.85 12.25 -13.76
N GLU A 67 4.17 11.28 -12.89
CA GLU A 67 4.69 11.53 -11.55
C GLU A 67 5.93 12.43 -11.59
N ARG A 68 6.94 12.10 -12.39
CA ARG A 68 8.17 12.90 -12.51
C ARG A 68 7.88 14.33 -12.98
N ARG A 69 6.95 14.52 -13.91
CA ARG A 69 6.56 15.86 -14.39
C ARG A 69 5.84 16.66 -13.31
N LEU A 70 4.97 16.03 -12.53
CA LEU A 70 4.30 16.67 -11.41
C LEU A 70 5.30 17.06 -10.30
N LEU A 71 6.25 16.19 -9.97
CA LEU A 71 7.28 16.44 -8.95
C LEU A 71 8.23 17.58 -9.35
N ALA A 72 8.52 17.74 -10.63
CA ALA A 72 9.39 18.82 -11.12
C ALA A 72 8.79 20.23 -10.89
N GLY A 73 7.45 20.33 -10.85
CA GLY A 73 6.72 21.60 -10.79
C GLY A 73 6.93 22.47 -12.03
N SER A 74 6.50 23.74 -11.96
CA SER A 74 6.66 24.73 -13.05
C SER A 74 6.16 24.24 -14.40
N ILE A 75 4.99 23.63 -14.41
CA ILE A 75 4.46 22.89 -15.56
C ILE A 75 4.03 23.88 -16.65
N SER A 76 4.71 23.83 -17.79
CA SER A 76 4.36 24.59 -18.99
C SER A 76 3.11 24.05 -19.70
N ASP A 77 2.57 24.79 -20.68
CA ASP A 77 1.49 24.30 -21.54
C ASP A 77 1.86 23.02 -22.30
N LEU A 78 3.10 22.94 -22.79
CA LEU A 78 3.62 21.74 -23.46
C LEU A 78 3.67 20.55 -22.49
N THR A 79 4.27 20.74 -21.32
CA THR A 79 4.38 19.67 -20.30
C THR A 79 3.01 19.21 -19.80
N TYR A 80 2.07 20.13 -19.64
CA TYR A 80 0.70 19.80 -19.28
C TYR A 80 0.01 18.95 -20.37
N THR A 81 0.20 19.31 -21.64
CA THR A 81 -0.31 18.53 -22.78
C THR A 81 0.32 17.14 -22.84
N GLU A 82 1.62 17.03 -22.55
CA GLU A 82 2.29 15.73 -22.43
C GLU A 82 1.71 14.88 -21.29
N ILE A 83 1.50 15.45 -20.10
CA ILE A 83 0.87 14.75 -18.96
C ILE A 83 -0.49 14.19 -19.37
N LEU A 84 -1.34 15.02 -20.00
CA LEU A 84 -2.65 14.56 -20.49
C LEU A 84 -2.51 13.44 -21.51
N ARG A 85 -1.58 13.55 -22.46
CA ARG A 85 -1.34 12.51 -23.46
C ARG A 85 -0.91 11.19 -22.83
N TYR A 86 0.05 11.19 -21.91
CA TYR A 86 0.46 9.97 -21.19
C TYR A 86 -0.69 9.38 -20.38
N TYR A 87 -1.57 10.21 -19.84
CA TYR A 87 -2.75 9.76 -19.10
C TYR A 87 -3.81 9.13 -20.02
N THR A 88 -4.16 9.78 -21.14
CA THR A 88 -5.28 9.36 -22.01
C THR A 88 -4.90 8.35 -23.08
N GLU A 89 -3.63 8.34 -23.51
CA GLU A 89 -3.15 7.47 -24.59
C GLU A 89 -2.14 6.43 -24.12
N GLY A 90 -1.49 6.63 -22.95
CA GLY A 90 -0.46 5.74 -22.47
C GLY A 90 0.80 5.73 -23.36
N THR A 91 1.59 4.65 -23.24
CA THR A 91 2.70 4.31 -24.16
C THR A 91 2.42 3.03 -24.95
N SER A 92 1.24 2.43 -24.77
CA SER A 92 0.82 1.16 -25.36
C SER A 92 -0.68 1.19 -25.65
N TYR A 93 -1.27 0.03 -25.94
CA TYR A 93 -2.73 -0.09 -26.07
C TYR A 93 -3.48 0.00 -24.74
N VAL A 94 -2.80 -0.17 -23.60
CA VAL A 94 -3.37 0.00 -22.26
C VAL A 94 -3.20 1.47 -21.83
N LYS A 95 -4.32 2.13 -21.56
CA LYS A 95 -4.38 3.57 -21.26
C LYS A 95 -4.68 3.80 -19.78
N PRO A 96 -3.87 4.58 -19.04
CA PRO A 96 -4.14 4.86 -17.63
C PRO A 96 -5.55 5.40 -17.36
N ALA A 97 -6.05 6.29 -18.22
CA ALA A 97 -7.40 6.85 -18.08
C ALA A 97 -8.51 5.80 -18.13
N ASP A 98 -8.32 4.70 -18.87
CA ASP A 98 -9.31 3.62 -18.97
C ASP A 98 -9.23 2.66 -17.77
N GLU A 99 -8.05 2.53 -17.17
CA GLU A 99 -7.78 1.61 -16.06
C GLU A 99 -8.11 2.21 -14.68
N ILE A 100 -7.97 3.53 -14.52
CA ILE A 100 -8.30 4.23 -13.27
C ILE A 100 -9.80 4.12 -12.97
N ALA A 101 -10.08 3.67 -11.73
CA ALA A 101 -11.40 3.50 -11.13
C ALA A 101 -12.35 2.75 -12.08
N SER A 102 -11.85 1.69 -12.70
CA SER A 102 -12.58 0.92 -13.72
C SER A 102 -13.47 -0.15 -13.10
N SER A 103 -13.37 -0.41 -11.80
CA SER A 103 -14.38 -1.23 -11.12
C SER A 103 -15.77 -0.59 -11.19
N PRO A 104 -16.83 -1.37 -11.41
CA PRO A 104 -18.21 -0.88 -11.31
C PRO A 104 -18.63 -0.47 -9.89
N LEU A 105 -17.80 -0.73 -8.88
CA LEU A 105 -18.03 -0.30 -7.50
C LEU A 105 -17.45 1.09 -7.20
N ALA A 106 -16.62 1.63 -8.09
CA ALA A 106 -15.98 2.92 -7.91
C ALA A 106 -16.85 4.09 -8.42
N ALA A 107 -16.62 5.29 -7.87
CA ALA A 107 -17.18 6.54 -8.39
C ALA A 107 -16.38 7.03 -9.61
N THR A 108 -16.37 6.24 -10.69
CA THR A 108 -15.43 6.37 -11.83
C THR A 108 -15.34 7.78 -12.39
N ASP A 109 -16.47 8.42 -12.69
CA ASP A 109 -16.49 9.74 -13.32
C ASP A 109 -15.88 10.81 -12.39
N GLN A 110 -16.27 10.80 -11.11
CA GLN A 110 -15.75 11.72 -10.11
C GLN A 110 -14.25 11.49 -9.88
N VAL A 111 -13.81 10.24 -9.83
CA VAL A 111 -12.41 9.90 -9.60
C VAL A 111 -11.54 10.34 -10.77
N ARG A 112 -11.96 10.08 -12.01
CA ARG A 112 -11.23 10.50 -13.21
C ARG A 112 -11.18 12.02 -13.34
N GLU A 113 -12.24 12.70 -12.91
CA GLU A 113 -12.27 14.16 -12.84
C GLU A 113 -11.32 14.70 -11.76
N ASP A 114 -11.30 14.10 -10.57
CA ASP A 114 -10.35 14.44 -9.51
C ASP A 114 -8.89 14.28 -9.99
N ILE A 115 -8.56 13.21 -10.72
CA ILE A 115 -7.22 13.02 -11.31
C ILE A 115 -6.86 14.12 -12.30
N ARG A 116 -7.78 14.50 -13.22
CA ARG A 116 -7.55 15.62 -14.14
C ARG A 116 -7.37 16.94 -13.40
N ASN A 117 -8.15 17.17 -12.35
CA ASN A 117 -8.05 18.37 -11.54
C ASN A 117 -6.71 18.46 -10.80
N ILE A 118 -6.12 17.33 -10.37
CA ILE A 118 -4.76 17.33 -9.82
C ILE A 118 -3.75 17.88 -10.84
N PHE A 119 -3.85 17.48 -12.12
CA PHE A 119 -2.96 17.99 -13.17
C PHE A 119 -3.16 19.48 -13.42
N LEU A 120 -4.41 19.94 -13.44
CA LEU A 120 -4.75 21.36 -13.58
C LEU A 120 -4.21 22.18 -12.42
N THR A 121 -4.42 21.73 -11.18
CA THR A 121 -3.88 22.40 -9.98
C THR A 121 -2.36 22.48 -10.05
N ALA A 122 -1.68 21.38 -10.42
CA ALA A 122 -0.23 21.36 -10.56
C ALA A 122 0.28 22.38 -11.60
N LYS A 123 -0.41 22.48 -12.74
CA LYS A 123 -0.14 23.47 -13.80
C LYS A 123 -0.29 24.90 -13.31
N SER A 124 -1.28 25.16 -12.47
CA SER A 124 -1.58 26.51 -11.97
C SER A 124 -0.65 27.00 -10.86
N ILE A 125 0.33 26.21 -10.40
CA ILE A 125 1.28 26.65 -9.36
C ILE A 125 2.41 27.47 -9.99
N PRO A 126 2.54 28.78 -9.66
CA PRO A 126 3.59 29.63 -10.20
C PRO A 126 4.94 29.42 -9.48
N LEU A 127 6.02 29.81 -10.16
CA LEU A 127 7.37 29.88 -9.61
C LEU A 127 7.56 31.07 -8.67
N ARG A 128 7.03 30.95 -7.46
CA ARG A 128 7.24 31.88 -6.34
C ARG A 128 7.20 31.12 -5.02
N GLU A 129 7.61 31.75 -3.92
CA GLU A 129 7.47 31.12 -2.60
C GLU A 129 5.99 30.97 -2.21
N ALA A 130 5.63 29.79 -1.68
CA ALA A 130 4.30 29.54 -1.14
C ALA A 130 4.06 30.32 0.17
N GLN A 131 2.85 30.86 0.33
CA GLN A 131 2.39 31.51 1.55
C GLN A 131 0.95 31.07 1.84
N GLN A 132 0.45 31.36 3.04
CA GLN A 132 -0.95 31.06 3.37
C GLN A 132 -1.90 31.73 2.38
N GLY A 133 -2.73 30.94 1.68
CA GLY A 133 -3.64 31.44 0.65
C GLY A 133 -2.99 31.75 -0.69
N ILE A 134 -1.70 31.42 -0.87
CA ILE A 134 -0.91 31.71 -2.07
C ILE A 134 -0.13 30.46 -2.48
N SER A 135 -0.49 29.87 -3.63
CA SER A 135 0.23 28.74 -4.21
C SER A 135 1.68 29.10 -4.59
N GLY A 136 2.57 28.10 -4.51
CA GLY A 136 3.99 28.26 -4.86
C GLY A 136 4.87 27.11 -4.38
N ASP A 137 6.17 27.38 -4.33
CA ASP A 137 7.24 26.52 -3.82
C ASP A 137 7.30 26.60 -2.28
N ALA A 138 7.07 25.48 -1.60
CA ALA A 138 7.21 25.31 -0.16
C ALA A 138 8.65 25.02 0.28
N GLY A 139 9.60 24.97 -0.66
CA GLY A 139 11.02 24.72 -0.42
C GLY A 139 11.38 23.24 -0.50
N ARG A 140 12.55 22.92 0.06
CA ARG A 140 13.05 21.55 0.20
C ARG A 140 12.96 21.13 1.65
N ARG A 141 12.72 19.84 1.89
CA ARG A 141 12.93 19.25 3.21
C ARG A 141 14.43 19.13 3.47
N ILE A 142 14.85 19.32 4.72
CA ILE A 142 16.25 19.12 5.12
C ILE A 142 16.66 17.68 4.76
N GLY A 143 17.76 17.54 4.01
CA GLY A 143 18.28 16.24 3.56
C GLY A 143 17.64 15.69 2.27
N GLU A 144 16.72 16.42 1.62
CA GLU A 144 16.15 16.05 0.32
C GLU A 144 16.50 17.07 -0.78
N ALA A 145 16.71 16.57 -2.00
CA ALA A 145 17.01 17.39 -3.16
C ALA A 145 15.76 18.01 -3.81
N GLU A 146 14.61 17.33 -3.70
CA GLU A 146 13.37 17.69 -4.37
C GLU A 146 12.66 18.86 -3.68
N ARG A 147 12.14 19.78 -4.50
CA ARG A 147 11.27 20.87 -4.03
C ARG A 147 9.83 20.39 -3.94
N VAL A 148 9.04 21.01 -3.07
CA VAL A 148 7.63 20.70 -2.89
C VAL A 148 6.80 21.89 -3.35
N TYR A 149 6.01 21.72 -4.42
CA TYR A 149 5.11 22.74 -4.93
C TYR A 149 3.70 22.48 -4.41
N VAL A 150 3.06 23.52 -3.87
CA VAL A 150 1.77 23.42 -3.19
C VAL A 150 0.76 24.43 -3.69
N ASP A 151 -0.52 24.07 -3.60
CA ASP A 151 -1.64 24.98 -3.80
C ASP A 151 -1.79 25.99 -2.64
N GLU A 152 -2.81 26.84 -2.70
CA GLU A 152 -3.09 27.86 -1.67
C GLU A 152 -3.43 27.28 -0.28
N LYS A 153 -3.85 26.00 -0.22
CA LYS A 153 -4.11 25.26 1.02
C LYS A 153 -2.88 24.51 1.52
N GLY A 154 -1.78 24.51 0.78
CA GLY A 154 -0.55 23.80 1.12
C GLY A 154 -0.53 22.34 0.64
N ILE A 155 -1.50 21.89 -0.15
CA ILE A 155 -1.51 20.54 -0.72
C ILE A 155 -0.58 20.48 -1.92
N ALA A 156 0.32 19.49 -1.93
CA ALA A 156 1.20 19.20 -3.05
C ALA A 156 0.50 18.25 -4.05
N PRO A 157 0.11 18.72 -5.26
CA PRO A 157 -0.63 17.90 -6.22
C PRO A 157 0.13 16.64 -6.64
N ALA A 158 1.46 16.71 -6.73
CA ALA A 158 2.30 15.54 -7.04
C ALA A 158 2.17 14.45 -5.98
N GLN A 159 2.19 14.81 -4.69
CA GLN A 159 2.07 13.84 -3.59
C GLN A 159 0.66 13.26 -3.51
N LEU A 160 -0.37 14.08 -3.78
CA LEU A 160 -1.74 13.64 -3.90
C LEU A 160 -1.90 12.66 -5.07
N PHE A 161 -1.36 12.96 -6.26
CA PHE A 161 -1.41 12.07 -7.43
C PHE A 161 -0.88 10.68 -7.08
N ILE A 162 0.32 10.59 -6.51
CA ILE A 162 0.97 9.31 -6.23
C ILE A 162 0.09 8.43 -5.32
N ARG A 163 -0.44 9.01 -4.23
CA ARG A 163 -1.29 8.25 -3.30
C ARG A 163 -2.72 8.04 -3.84
N ALA A 164 -3.21 8.92 -4.72
CA ALA A 164 -4.46 8.70 -5.41
C ALA A 164 -4.37 7.53 -6.39
N ILE A 165 -3.23 7.33 -7.06
CA ILE A 165 -2.97 6.16 -7.94
C ILE A 165 -2.88 4.87 -7.12
N ASP A 166 -2.28 4.88 -5.92
CA ASP A 166 -2.33 3.73 -5.00
C ASP A 166 -3.76 3.21 -4.80
N GLY A 167 -4.70 4.14 -4.61
CA GLY A 167 -6.12 3.80 -4.47
C GLY A 167 -6.80 3.50 -5.80
N ALA A 168 -6.89 4.51 -6.65
CA ALA A 168 -7.76 4.53 -7.81
C ALA A 168 -7.33 3.60 -8.94
N LEU A 169 -6.07 3.15 -8.94
CA LEU A 169 -5.62 2.12 -9.86
C LEU A 169 -5.36 0.82 -9.10
N TYR A 170 -4.37 0.81 -8.21
CA TYR A 170 -3.89 -0.46 -7.67
C TYR A 170 -4.90 -1.11 -6.72
N LEU A 171 -5.41 -0.40 -5.70
CA LEU A 171 -6.43 -0.96 -4.81
C LEU A 171 -7.75 -1.24 -5.53
N ASP A 172 -8.17 -0.38 -6.46
CA ASP A 172 -9.36 -0.61 -7.30
C ASP A 172 -9.27 -1.95 -8.05
N LYS A 173 -8.16 -2.15 -8.76
CA LYS A 173 -7.92 -3.37 -9.53
C LYS A 173 -7.82 -4.60 -8.64
N ILE A 174 -7.13 -4.51 -7.51
CA ILE A 174 -6.97 -5.65 -6.59
C ILE A 174 -8.30 -5.97 -5.91
N LEU A 175 -8.86 -5.03 -5.14
CA LEU A 175 -9.91 -5.29 -4.16
C LEU A 175 -11.33 -5.14 -4.73
N LEU A 176 -11.54 -4.17 -5.63
CA LEU A 176 -12.87 -3.84 -6.15
C LEU A 176 -13.15 -4.54 -7.49
N TYR A 177 -12.12 -5.00 -8.20
CA TYR A 177 -12.28 -5.68 -9.48
C TYR A 177 -11.85 -7.16 -9.42
N HIS A 178 -10.55 -7.44 -9.44
CA HIS A 178 -10.05 -8.81 -9.66
C HIS A 178 -10.32 -9.76 -8.49
N LEU A 179 -10.25 -9.28 -7.25
CA LEU A 179 -10.67 -10.05 -6.06
C LEU A 179 -12.12 -9.79 -5.67
N ASP A 180 -13.01 -9.70 -6.66
CA ASP A 180 -14.45 -9.72 -6.44
C ASP A 180 -15.00 -11.16 -6.49
N GLU A 181 -15.83 -11.52 -5.50
CA GLU A 181 -16.37 -12.89 -5.38
C GLU A 181 -17.23 -13.28 -6.58
N ARG A 182 -17.80 -12.30 -7.29
CA ARG A 182 -18.65 -12.52 -8.48
C ARG A 182 -17.97 -13.35 -9.56
N PHE A 183 -16.69 -13.10 -9.83
CA PHE A 183 -15.93 -13.84 -10.84
C PHE A 183 -15.79 -15.29 -10.42
N PHE A 184 -15.39 -15.51 -9.17
CA PHE A 184 -15.18 -16.84 -8.63
C PHE A 184 -16.47 -17.59 -8.32
N SER A 185 -17.64 -16.94 -8.25
CA SER A 185 -18.95 -17.58 -8.11
C SER A 185 -19.66 -17.83 -9.43
N ASP A 186 -19.18 -17.25 -10.53
CA ASP A 186 -19.80 -17.40 -11.85
C ASP A 186 -19.73 -18.85 -12.33
N ALA A 187 -20.90 -19.44 -12.63
CA ALA A 187 -21.01 -20.84 -13.00
C ALA A 187 -20.35 -21.17 -14.35
N ALA A 188 -20.37 -20.24 -15.31
CA ALA A 188 -19.73 -20.43 -16.60
C ALA A 188 -18.21 -20.38 -16.44
N LEU A 189 -17.67 -19.39 -15.74
CA LEU A 189 -16.22 -19.27 -15.49
C LEU A 189 -15.69 -20.45 -14.67
N ARG A 190 -16.43 -20.94 -13.67
CA ARG A 190 -16.05 -22.16 -12.93
C ARG A 190 -15.99 -23.38 -13.84
N ARG A 191 -17.01 -23.59 -14.67
CA ARG A 191 -17.08 -24.71 -15.61
C ARG A 191 -15.93 -24.66 -16.62
N GLU A 192 -15.67 -23.49 -17.20
CA GLU A 192 -14.53 -23.26 -18.10
C GLU A 192 -13.20 -23.56 -17.42
N HIS A 193 -13.02 -23.08 -16.19
CA HIS A 193 -11.81 -23.34 -15.40
C HIS A 193 -11.62 -24.84 -15.09
N GLN A 194 -12.67 -25.54 -14.67
CA GLN A 194 -12.65 -26.99 -14.40
C GLN A 194 -12.37 -27.83 -15.66
N ASN A 195 -12.84 -27.35 -16.82
CA ASN A 195 -12.57 -27.96 -18.12
C ASN A 195 -11.24 -27.49 -18.74
N VAL A 196 -10.49 -26.64 -18.05
CA VAL A 196 -9.21 -26.08 -18.51
C VAL A 196 -9.34 -25.37 -19.87
N VAL A 197 -10.41 -24.59 -20.03
CA VAL A 197 -10.60 -23.73 -21.21
C VAL A 197 -9.66 -22.54 -21.08
N LEU A 198 -8.76 -22.40 -22.06
CA LEU A 198 -7.76 -21.34 -22.12
C LEU A 198 -8.14 -20.31 -23.19
N PRO A 199 -8.03 -19.01 -22.92
CA PRO A 199 -8.09 -17.99 -23.97
C PRO A 199 -7.05 -18.25 -25.06
N ALA A 200 -7.33 -17.81 -26.29
CA ALA A 200 -6.46 -18.07 -27.43
C ALA A 200 -5.08 -17.44 -27.24
N GLY A 201 -4.02 -18.27 -27.30
CA GLY A 201 -2.64 -17.83 -27.12
C GLY A 201 -2.16 -17.82 -25.66
N GLU A 202 -3.04 -18.10 -24.70
CA GLU A 202 -2.74 -18.00 -23.27
C GLU A 202 -2.53 -19.36 -22.61
N ASN A 203 -1.81 -19.37 -21.47
CA ASN A 203 -1.51 -20.57 -20.69
C ASN A 203 -2.24 -20.61 -19.33
N TYR A 204 -3.29 -19.81 -19.19
CA TYR A 204 -4.11 -19.68 -17.99
C TYR A 204 -5.59 -19.78 -18.36
N THR A 205 -6.42 -20.13 -17.38
CA THR A 205 -7.87 -19.92 -17.48
C THR A 205 -8.22 -18.49 -17.05
N GLN A 206 -9.42 -18.02 -17.39
CA GLN A 206 -9.87 -16.67 -17.02
C GLN A 206 -9.85 -16.43 -15.49
N LEU A 207 -10.26 -17.42 -14.67
CA LEU A 207 -10.25 -17.27 -13.21
C LEU A 207 -8.84 -17.19 -12.64
N GLU A 208 -7.91 -17.98 -13.19
CA GLU A 208 -6.50 -17.92 -12.81
C GLU A 208 -5.93 -16.54 -13.13
N HIS A 209 -6.22 -16.01 -14.32
CA HIS A 209 -5.79 -14.69 -14.73
C HIS A 209 -6.31 -13.57 -13.84
N HIS A 210 -7.59 -13.61 -13.43
CA HIS A 210 -8.11 -12.63 -12.47
C HIS A 210 -7.29 -12.64 -11.17
N TRP A 211 -7.00 -13.81 -10.62
CA TRP A 211 -6.22 -13.92 -9.39
C TRP A 211 -4.76 -13.45 -9.58
N ASP A 212 -4.15 -13.84 -10.70
CA ASP A 212 -2.76 -13.51 -11.04
C ASP A 212 -2.59 -11.99 -11.31
N LEU A 213 -3.54 -11.34 -11.99
CA LEU A 213 -3.54 -9.88 -12.18
C LEU A 213 -3.66 -9.14 -10.85
N ALA A 214 -4.52 -9.59 -9.93
CA ALA A 214 -4.61 -8.99 -8.59
C ALA A 214 -3.26 -9.03 -7.86
N TYR A 215 -2.51 -10.13 -7.99
CA TYR A 215 -1.16 -10.23 -7.44
C TYR A 215 -0.19 -9.25 -8.13
N GLY A 216 -0.21 -9.17 -9.46
CA GLY A 216 0.62 -8.24 -10.23
C GLY A 216 0.41 -6.77 -9.81
N TYR A 217 -0.84 -6.33 -9.67
CA TYR A 217 -1.13 -4.98 -9.15
C TYR A 217 -0.69 -4.81 -7.69
N PHE A 218 -0.78 -5.85 -6.86
CA PHE A 218 -0.32 -5.81 -5.48
C PHE A 218 1.19 -5.58 -5.36
N LEU A 219 2.01 -6.06 -6.29
CA LEU A 219 3.46 -5.82 -6.29
C LEU A 219 3.81 -4.32 -6.28
N HIS A 220 2.95 -3.48 -6.87
CA HIS A 220 3.12 -2.02 -6.86
C HIS A 220 2.81 -1.38 -5.49
N LEU A 221 2.03 -2.06 -4.63
CA LEU A 221 1.71 -1.63 -3.27
C LEU A 221 2.54 -2.36 -2.20
N GLN A 222 3.38 -3.31 -2.59
CA GLN A 222 4.09 -4.20 -1.68
C GLN A 222 4.93 -3.44 -0.64
N SER A 223 5.58 -2.35 -1.03
CA SER A 223 6.37 -1.51 -0.12
C SER A 223 5.52 -0.90 1.02
N LEU A 224 4.23 -0.62 0.78
CA LEU A 224 3.33 -0.12 1.81
C LEU A 224 3.07 -1.15 2.91
N THR A 225 3.24 -2.44 2.63
CA THR A 225 3.01 -3.54 3.59
C THR A 225 4.20 -3.82 4.51
N GLN A 226 5.37 -3.23 4.24
CA GLN A 226 6.57 -3.41 5.06
C GLN A 226 6.44 -2.73 6.43
N SER A 227 7.12 -3.25 7.44
CA SER A 227 7.06 -2.72 8.81
C SER A 227 8.00 -1.55 9.08
N ASP A 228 8.71 -1.04 8.07
CA ASP A 228 9.74 -0.01 8.20
C ASP A 228 9.24 1.22 8.97
N GLY A 229 9.65 1.31 10.24
CA GLY A 229 9.23 2.37 11.18
C GLY A 229 7.79 2.29 11.69
N VAL A 230 7.02 1.26 11.34
CA VAL A 230 5.60 1.11 11.68
C VAL A 230 5.32 -0.26 12.28
N ALA A 231 5.45 -0.37 13.60
CA ALA A 231 5.32 -1.63 14.34
C ALA A 231 3.97 -2.35 14.09
N ALA A 232 2.88 -1.60 13.87
CA ALA A 232 1.56 -2.17 13.61
C ALA A 232 1.47 -2.97 12.28
N LEU A 233 2.48 -2.88 11.41
CA LEU A 233 2.57 -3.58 10.13
C LEU A 233 3.49 -4.82 10.17
N VAL A 234 4.06 -5.16 11.32
CA VAL A 234 4.88 -6.38 11.46
C VAL A 234 4.08 -7.60 10.99
N GLY A 235 4.65 -8.34 10.02
CA GLY A 235 4.05 -9.55 9.45
C GLY A 235 2.95 -9.33 8.40
N ALA A 236 2.51 -8.09 8.14
CA ALA A 236 1.42 -7.80 7.20
C ALA A 236 1.77 -8.26 5.76
N GLN A 237 2.95 -7.90 5.28
CA GLN A 237 3.44 -8.32 3.95
C GLN A 237 3.41 -9.84 3.77
N ARG A 238 3.96 -10.59 4.74
CA ARG A 238 3.99 -12.05 4.69
C ARG A 238 2.58 -12.63 4.66
N LYS A 239 1.68 -12.11 5.49
CA LYS A 239 0.29 -12.57 5.56
C LYS A 239 -0.44 -12.38 4.22
N ILE A 240 -0.25 -11.23 3.57
CA ILE A 240 -0.83 -10.95 2.25
C ILE A 240 -0.23 -11.85 1.18
N ASN A 241 1.11 -11.96 1.11
CA ASN A 241 1.80 -12.84 0.16
C ASN A 241 1.35 -14.30 0.27
N ASN A 242 1.31 -14.82 1.50
CA ASN A 242 0.89 -16.20 1.74
C ASN A 242 -0.57 -16.42 1.32
N ALA A 243 -1.45 -15.44 1.53
CA ALA A 243 -2.83 -15.54 1.10
C ALA A 243 -2.96 -15.56 -0.43
N PHE A 244 -2.19 -14.74 -1.16
CA PHE A 244 -2.15 -14.79 -2.63
C PHE A 244 -1.69 -16.15 -3.14
N VAL A 245 -0.59 -16.68 -2.61
CA VAL A 245 -0.06 -18.00 -3.00
C VAL A 245 -1.06 -19.10 -2.66
N GLN A 246 -1.57 -19.11 -1.43
CA GLN A 246 -2.50 -20.13 -0.98
C GLN A 246 -3.80 -20.10 -1.78
N GLY A 247 -4.33 -18.92 -2.08
CA GLY A 247 -5.54 -18.81 -2.88
C GLY A 247 -5.32 -19.34 -4.29
N ARG A 248 -4.18 -19.03 -4.93
CA ARG A 248 -3.86 -19.56 -6.25
C ARG A 248 -3.72 -21.09 -6.26
N ILE A 249 -3.18 -21.68 -5.18
CA ILE A 249 -3.14 -23.14 -4.97
C ILE A 249 -4.54 -23.74 -4.85
N GLU A 250 -5.41 -23.14 -4.03
CA GLU A 250 -6.78 -23.64 -3.83
C GLU A 250 -7.64 -23.48 -5.08
N LEU A 251 -7.42 -22.40 -5.85
CA LEU A 251 -8.00 -22.25 -7.18
C LEU A 251 -7.60 -23.42 -8.08
N GLY A 252 -6.31 -23.75 -8.19
CA GLY A 252 -5.85 -24.90 -8.98
C GLY A 252 -6.38 -26.27 -8.51
N ARG A 253 -6.86 -26.37 -7.27
CA ARG A 253 -7.53 -27.56 -6.69
C ARG A 253 -9.05 -27.53 -6.80
N TYR A 254 -9.61 -26.51 -7.45
CA TYR A 254 -11.04 -26.25 -7.56
C TYR A 254 -11.76 -26.08 -6.20
N ARG A 255 -11.01 -25.66 -5.17
CA ARG A 255 -11.52 -25.46 -3.80
C ARG A 255 -11.91 -24.01 -3.58
N TYR A 256 -13.02 -23.62 -4.19
CA TYR A 256 -13.48 -22.22 -4.19
C TYR A 256 -13.81 -21.67 -2.80
N GLU A 257 -14.31 -22.49 -1.87
CA GLU A 257 -14.56 -22.02 -0.50
C GLU A 257 -13.25 -21.65 0.22
N ALA A 258 -12.21 -22.46 0.07
CA ALA A 258 -10.88 -22.15 0.62
C ALA A 258 -10.23 -20.94 -0.09
N LEU A 259 -10.49 -20.76 -1.39
CA LEU A 259 -10.11 -19.55 -2.13
C LEU A 259 -10.75 -18.29 -1.53
N TYR A 260 -12.04 -18.35 -1.20
CA TYR A 260 -12.76 -17.22 -0.59
C TYR A 260 -12.17 -16.83 0.76
N GLU A 261 -11.73 -17.79 1.57
CA GLU A 261 -11.02 -17.48 2.82
C GLU A 261 -9.76 -16.64 2.57
N GLN A 262 -8.96 -16.99 1.56
CA GLN A 262 -7.74 -16.25 1.23
C GLN A 262 -8.05 -14.86 0.67
N LEU A 263 -9.06 -14.75 -0.19
CA LEU A 263 -9.54 -13.49 -0.73
C LEU A 263 -9.99 -12.53 0.40
N ARG A 264 -10.71 -13.04 1.40
CA ARG A 264 -11.16 -12.25 2.56
C ARG A 264 -9.98 -11.82 3.45
N ILE A 265 -8.96 -12.66 3.58
CA ILE A 265 -7.70 -12.30 4.25
C ILE A 265 -7.02 -11.13 3.52
N ILE A 266 -6.88 -11.21 2.20
CA ILE A 266 -6.25 -10.14 1.40
C ILE A 266 -7.03 -8.83 1.55
N ARG A 267 -8.36 -8.87 1.40
CA ARG A 267 -9.23 -7.69 1.59
C ARG A 267 -9.00 -7.03 2.95
N LYS A 268 -9.05 -7.81 4.04
CA LYS A 268 -8.88 -7.30 5.40
C LYS A 268 -7.51 -6.69 5.60
N GLU A 269 -6.45 -7.45 5.31
CA GLU A 269 -5.09 -7.07 5.66
C GLU A 269 -4.58 -5.92 4.80
N LEU A 270 -4.84 -5.92 3.49
CA LEU A 270 -4.43 -4.83 2.63
C LEU A 270 -5.18 -3.54 2.98
N SER A 271 -6.49 -3.61 3.25
CA SER A 271 -7.26 -2.45 3.71
C SER A 271 -6.72 -1.89 5.05
N ARG A 272 -6.38 -2.77 5.99
CA ARG A 272 -5.76 -2.42 7.26
C ARG A 272 -4.41 -1.73 7.08
N VAL A 273 -3.57 -2.21 6.16
CA VAL A 273 -2.27 -1.58 5.82
C VAL A 273 -2.49 -0.13 5.39
N ILE A 274 -3.43 0.13 4.48
CA ILE A 274 -3.69 1.47 3.96
C ILE A 274 -4.20 2.41 5.07
N ALA A 275 -5.09 1.93 5.94
CA ALA A 275 -5.54 2.69 7.11
C ALA A 275 -4.39 3.07 8.04
N ILE A 276 -3.53 2.10 8.40
CA ILE A 276 -2.35 2.35 9.25
C ILE A 276 -1.38 3.32 8.58
N ARG A 277 -1.12 3.18 7.27
CA ARG A 277 -0.27 4.12 6.52
C ARG A 277 -0.86 5.51 6.46
N THR A 278 -2.18 5.64 6.38
CA THR A 278 -2.88 6.93 6.44
C THR A 278 -2.64 7.59 7.79
N ILE A 279 -2.94 6.88 8.88
CA ILE A 279 -2.76 7.36 10.26
C ILE A 279 -1.29 7.72 10.51
N HIS A 280 -0.37 6.81 10.24
CA HIS A 280 1.06 7.03 10.46
C HIS A 280 1.61 8.20 9.63
N THR A 281 1.17 8.38 8.38
CA THR A 281 1.60 9.52 7.57
C THR A 281 1.11 10.84 8.14
N LEU A 282 -0.10 10.89 8.71
CA LEU A 282 -0.67 12.11 9.32
C LEU A 282 -0.10 12.42 10.71
N THR A 283 0.12 11.41 11.54
CA THR A 283 0.42 11.59 12.97
C THR A 283 1.77 10.99 13.40
N GLY A 284 2.57 10.48 12.47
CA GLY A 284 3.87 9.91 12.75
C GLY A 284 4.86 10.95 13.29
N VAL A 285 5.84 10.48 14.05
CA VAL A 285 6.82 11.32 14.76
C VAL A 285 7.50 12.29 13.80
N ASN A 286 7.91 11.82 12.61
CA ASN A 286 8.54 12.66 11.61
C ASN A 286 7.61 13.76 11.10
N THR A 287 6.36 13.44 10.77
CA THR A 287 5.37 14.44 10.32
C THR A 287 5.14 15.50 11.39
N LEU A 288 4.91 15.08 12.64
CA LEU A 288 4.63 16.00 13.74
C LEU A 288 5.84 16.86 14.13
N ALA A 289 7.04 16.29 14.14
CA ALA A 289 8.27 17.03 14.42
C ALA A 289 8.51 18.11 13.37
N ASN A 290 8.50 17.74 12.08
CA ASN A 290 8.65 18.69 10.98
C ASN A 290 7.59 19.78 11.01
N TYR A 291 6.31 19.42 11.25
CA TYR A 291 5.23 20.39 11.27
C TYR A 291 5.31 21.36 12.46
N THR A 292 5.82 20.91 13.60
CA THR A 292 6.03 21.73 14.80
C THR A 292 7.17 22.72 14.61
N GLU A 293 8.26 22.31 13.96
CA GLU A 293 9.40 23.17 13.68
C GLU A 293 9.12 24.16 12.54
N SER A 294 8.62 23.65 11.41
CA SER A 294 8.33 24.44 10.21
C SER A 294 7.23 23.78 9.38
N PRO A 295 6.00 24.32 9.36
CA PRO A 295 4.86 23.70 8.67
C PRO A 295 5.14 23.27 7.23
N LYS A 296 5.86 24.11 6.46
CA LYS A 296 6.24 23.82 5.06
C LYS A 296 7.03 22.52 4.92
N GLN A 297 7.87 22.17 5.89
CA GLN A 297 8.67 20.93 5.86
C GLN A 297 7.82 19.66 5.97
N ALA A 298 6.60 19.75 6.51
CA ALA A 298 5.68 18.61 6.62
C ALA A 298 4.61 18.58 5.52
N PHE A 299 4.51 19.58 4.64
CA PHE A 299 3.48 19.61 3.59
C PHE A 299 3.58 18.41 2.64
N LYS A 300 4.78 17.91 2.37
CA LYS A 300 4.97 16.65 1.63
C LYS A 300 4.21 15.50 2.29
N TYR A 301 4.50 15.23 3.56
CA TYR A 301 3.88 14.14 4.32
C TYR A 301 2.38 14.34 4.50
N LEU A 302 1.94 15.54 4.84
CA LEU A 302 0.51 15.83 5.00
C LEU A 302 -0.26 15.72 3.68
N SER A 303 0.36 16.05 2.55
CA SER A 303 -0.24 15.84 1.22
C SER A 303 -0.30 14.36 0.84
N GLN A 304 0.71 13.56 1.22
CA GLN A 304 0.63 12.11 1.11
C GLN A 304 -0.50 11.56 2.00
N GLY A 305 -0.65 12.05 3.23
CA GLY A 305 -1.76 11.69 4.11
C GLY A 305 -3.12 12.05 3.51
N TYR A 306 -3.24 13.25 2.92
CA TYR A 306 -4.44 13.69 2.20
C TYR A 306 -4.79 12.78 1.02
N GLY A 307 -3.79 12.32 0.26
CA GLY A 307 -4.00 11.33 -0.81
C GLY A 307 -4.25 9.91 -0.32
N PHE A 308 -3.70 9.51 0.83
CA PHE A 308 -4.05 8.23 1.46
C PHE A 308 -5.49 8.22 1.97
N ILE A 309 -5.99 9.32 2.53
CA ILE A 309 -7.43 9.47 2.86
C ILE A 309 -8.27 9.22 1.60
N TYR A 310 -7.88 9.78 0.46
CA TYR A 310 -8.56 9.54 -0.81
C TYR A 310 -8.59 8.06 -1.21
N ALA A 311 -7.48 7.35 -1.00
CA ALA A 311 -7.35 5.93 -1.33
C ALA A 311 -8.24 5.01 -0.48
N LEU A 312 -8.70 5.45 0.71
CA LEU A 312 -9.53 4.63 1.60
C LEU A 312 -10.86 4.19 0.96
N GLN A 313 -11.38 4.93 -0.02
CA GLN A 313 -12.60 4.55 -0.73
C GLN A 313 -12.45 3.27 -1.58
N PHE A 314 -11.22 2.84 -1.85
CA PHE A 314 -10.90 1.62 -2.59
C PHE A 314 -10.55 0.44 -1.67
N THR A 315 -10.83 0.57 -0.37
CA THR A 315 -10.59 -0.50 0.61
C THR A 315 -11.89 -1.23 0.93
N ARG A 316 -11.79 -2.53 1.24
CA ARG A 316 -12.94 -3.42 1.44
C ARG A 316 -12.84 -4.20 2.74
N LYS A 317 -13.98 -4.35 3.41
CA LYS A 317 -14.18 -5.29 4.50
C LYS A 317 -14.11 -6.74 3.98
N PRO A 318 -13.92 -7.74 4.86
CA PRO A 318 -13.96 -9.15 4.47
C PRO A 318 -15.23 -9.52 3.69
N ASP A 319 -16.38 -9.01 4.11
CA ASP A 319 -17.69 -9.24 3.48
C ASP A 319 -17.85 -8.57 2.09
N GLY A 320 -16.86 -7.79 1.66
CA GLY A 320 -16.87 -7.09 0.39
C GLY A 320 -17.54 -5.72 0.41
N SER A 321 -18.10 -5.25 1.52
CA SER A 321 -18.54 -3.85 1.62
C SER A 321 -17.35 -2.89 1.69
N LEU A 322 -17.55 -1.65 1.23
CA LEU A 322 -16.53 -0.61 1.32
C LEU A 322 -16.37 -0.14 2.78
N TYR A 323 -15.14 0.23 3.18
CA TYR A 323 -14.95 0.93 4.46
C TYR A 323 -15.41 2.38 4.40
N PHE A 324 -15.15 3.04 3.27
CA PHE A 324 -15.55 4.42 2.99
C PHE A 324 -16.10 4.55 1.58
N THR A 325 -17.09 5.42 1.41
CA THR A 325 -17.55 5.91 0.10
C THR A 325 -16.69 7.07 -0.39
N TYR A 326 -16.79 7.40 -1.68
CA TYR A 326 -16.19 8.61 -2.25
C TYR A 326 -16.55 9.86 -1.43
N ASN A 327 -17.83 10.06 -1.14
CA ASN A 327 -18.30 11.25 -0.42
C ASN A 327 -17.74 11.34 1.01
N GLU A 328 -17.60 10.22 1.72
CA GLU A 328 -17.02 10.22 3.06
C GLU A 328 -15.52 10.55 3.03
N VAL A 329 -14.74 10.03 2.08
CA VAL A 329 -13.32 10.40 1.98
C VAL A 329 -13.14 11.87 1.58
N LYS A 330 -14.00 12.41 0.70
CA LYS A 330 -14.01 13.85 0.39
C LYS A 330 -14.37 14.69 1.62
N ALA A 331 -15.30 14.21 2.47
CA ALA A 331 -15.63 14.90 3.71
C ALA A 331 -14.43 14.94 4.69
N LEU A 332 -13.70 13.84 4.86
CA LEU A 332 -12.47 13.80 5.66
C LEU A 332 -11.38 14.71 5.10
N GLN A 333 -11.19 14.70 3.78
CA GLN A 333 -10.28 15.60 3.09
C GLN A 333 -10.64 17.07 3.36
N ASN A 334 -11.91 17.43 3.20
CA ASN A 334 -12.41 18.79 3.44
C ASN A 334 -12.23 19.22 4.91
N GLN A 335 -12.43 18.32 5.87
CA GLN A 335 -12.10 18.57 7.28
C GLN A 335 -10.60 18.83 7.44
N LEU A 336 -9.72 18.04 6.82
CA LEU A 336 -8.26 18.22 6.93
C LEU A 336 -7.81 19.58 6.38
N ILE A 337 -8.39 20.04 5.26
CA ILE A 337 -8.00 21.31 4.61
C ILE A 337 -8.90 22.51 4.97
N ALA A 338 -9.73 22.39 6.00
CA ALA A 338 -10.62 23.47 6.43
C ALA A 338 -9.87 24.78 6.78
N GLY A 339 -10.52 25.92 6.51
CA GLY A 339 -9.96 27.24 6.76
C GLY A 339 -8.72 27.51 5.90
N SER A 340 -7.59 27.81 6.52
CA SER A 340 -6.31 28.02 5.83
C SER A 340 -5.59 26.74 5.43
N GLY A 341 -6.25 25.58 5.40
CA GLY A 341 -5.64 24.32 4.95
C GLY A 341 -4.54 23.83 5.89
N LEU A 342 -3.46 23.33 5.30
CA LEU A 342 -2.28 22.84 6.01
C LEU A 342 -1.49 23.96 6.73
N TRP A 343 -1.81 25.22 6.49
CA TRP A 343 -1.24 26.35 7.21
C TRP A 343 -1.84 26.53 8.62
N ASN A 344 -2.99 25.92 8.92
CA ASN A 344 -3.67 26.07 10.21
C ASN A 344 -3.04 25.21 11.31
N ARG A 345 -1.88 25.63 11.80
CA ARG A 345 -1.11 24.91 12.83
C ARG A 345 -1.90 24.66 14.11
N SER A 346 -2.58 25.69 14.62
CA SER A 346 -3.33 25.61 15.88
C SER A 346 -4.42 24.55 15.82
N ARG A 347 -5.14 24.42 14.70
CA ARG A 347 -6.16 23.38 14.50
C ARG A 347 -5.53 22.00 14.27
N LEU A 348 -4.54 21.91 13.39
CA LEU A 348 -3.97 20.61 12.99
C LEU A 348 -3.24 19.91 14.13
N LEU A 349 -2.60 20.66 15.03
CA LEU A 349 -1.96 20.13 16.24
C LEU A 349 -2.90 20.01 17.45
N ALA A 350 -4.17 20.37 17.29
CA ALA A 350 -5.13 20.31 18.38
C ALA A 350 -5.43 18.85 18.81
N PRO A 351 -6.02 18.66 20.01
CA PRO A 351 -6.54 17.36 20.45
C PRO A 351 -7.58 16.74 19.49
N ALA A 352 -7.91 15.48 19.70
CA ALA A 352 -8.77 14.70 18.78
C ALA A 352 -10.24 15.13 18.81
N GLU A 353 -10.65 15.88 19.84
CA GLU A 353 -11.98 16.47 19.98
C GLU A 353 -12.20 17.64 19.02
N ILE A 354 -11.12 18.23 18.49
CA ILE A 354 -11.20 19.33 17.54
C ILE A 354 -11.32 18.77 16.12
N VAL A 355 -12.48 19.00 15.50
CA VAL A 355 -12.78 18.55 14.14
C VAL A 355 -11.71 18.98 13.14
N GLY A 356 -11.23 18.01 12.36
CA GLY A 356 -10.21 18.21 11.34
C GLY A 356 -8.78 18.37 11.88
N SER A 357 -8.53 18.25 13.19
CA SER A 357 -7.16 18.07 13.69
C SER A 357 -6.57 16.75 13.16
N LEU A 358 -5.24 16.63 13.12
CA LEU A 358 -4.59 15.40 12.63
C LEU A 358 -5.00 14.18 13.46
N LYS A 359 -5.13 14.37 14.79
CA LYS A 359 -5.57 13.33 15.71
C LYS A 359 -7.05 12.98 15.51
N ASN A 360 -7.90 13.96 15.26
CA ASN A 360 -9.32 13.76 15.00
C ASN A 360 -9.54 12.91 13.73
N ILE A 361 -8.85 13.24 12.63
CA ILE A 361 -8.94 12.46 11.38
C ILE A 361 -8.39 11.04 11.58
N ALA A 362 -7.24 10.91 12.25
CA ALA A 362 -6.65 9.61 12.55
C ALA A 362 -7.57 8.73 13.41
N GLN A 363 -8.25 9.30 14.42
CA GLN A 363 -9.19 8.58 15.27
C GLN A 363 -10.41 8.10 14.48
N GLN A 364 -11.02 8.94 13.64
CA GLN A 364 -12.15 8.55 12.79
C GLN A 364 -11.79 7.37 11.87
N ILE A 365 -10.56 7.35 11.34
CA ILE A 365 -10.06 6.23 10.54
C ILE A 365 -9.84 5.01 11.44
N ALA A 366 -9.14 5.15 12.56
CA ALA A 366 -8.83 4.03 13.45
C ALA A 366 -10.11 3.31 13.94
N GLU A 367 -11.13 4.06 14.36
CA GLU A 367 -12.42 3.51 14.78
C GLU A 367 -13.11 2.74 13.65
N ARG A 368 -13.09 3.25 12.42
CA ARG A 368 -13.71 2.60 11.25
C ARG A 368 -13.04 1.27 10.90
N TYR A 369 -11.73 1.15 11.13
CA TYR A 369 -10.94 -0.06 10.84
C TYR A 369 -10.69 -0.95 12.07
N GLU A 370 -11.20 -0.58 13.24
CA GLU A 370 -10.99 -1.28 14.52
C GLU A 370 -9.49 -1.41 14.87
N LEU A 371 -8.75 -0.29 14.79
CA LEU A 371 -7.28 -0.21 14.96
C LEU A 371 -6.81 0.30 16.32
#